data_AF-A0A931KYT8-F1
#
_entry.id   AF-A0A931KYT8-F1
#
_cell.length_a   1.000
_cell.length_b   1.000
_cell.length_c   1.000
_cell.angle_alpha   90.00
_cell.angle_beta   90.00
_cell.angle_gamma   90.00
#
_symmetry.space_group_name_H-M   'P 1'
#
loop_
_entity.id
_entity.type
_entity.pdbx_description
1 polymer ?
#
loop_
_entity_poly.entity_id
_entity_poly.type
_entity_poly.pdbx_seq_one_letter_code
_entity_poly.pdbx_strand_id
1 'polypeptide(L)'
;MNGGPVTTEVGGRQLRLTNLDKVLYPETGTTKAEVLQYYLTVAPAILALAKDRPVTRKRWPDGVGAEPFFEKNMPRGAPDWIPRLTLHHDGSRSGRGARDLDYPLLDEVAAVAWCAQQGALELHAPQWRVDRATGEPLAPDRVVVDLDPGAPAGLAECGEVALLVRAMLESHGMTAYAVTSGSKGMQVYAALAEASDKGRAVIDRAGSTSEYARALAAALEQHLPALVVSRMSKDLRPGKVFVDWSQNNPAKTTIVPWSLRGRDHPTAATPVPWADVEAGTTRQRSLAEALEWYADHAGDLAPLSP
;
A
#
# COMPACT_ATOMS: atom_id res chain seq x y z
N MET A 1 6.62 1.74 -34.07
CA MET A 1 5.47 2.65 -34.27
C MET A 1 4.58 2.47 -33.06
N ASN A 2 4.41 3.49 -32.20
CA ASN A 2 3.46 3.38 -31.10
C ASN A 2 2.05 3.30 -31.70
N GLY A 3 1.28 2.27 -31.34
CA GLY A 3 -0.14 2.22 -31.69
C GLY A 3 -0.84 3.53 -31.28
N GLY A 4 -1.68 4.05 -32.18
CA GLY A 4 -2.46 5.25 -31.91
C GLY A 4 -3.35 5.09 -30.66
N PRO A 5 -3.94 6.19 -30.15
CA PRO A 5 -4.88 6.10 -29.03
C PRO A 5 -6.00 5.10 -29.31
N VAL A 6 -6.29 4.25 -28.33
CA VAL A 6 -7.41 3.29 -28.38
C VAL A 6 -8.46 3.75 -27.38
N THR A 7 -9.71 3.89 -27.83
CA THR A 7 -10.85 4.07 -26.94
C THR A 7 -11.49 2.72 -26.71
N THR A 8 -11.66 2.32 -25.46
CA THR A 8 -12.23 1.02 -25.09
C THR A 8 -13.09 1.14 -23.85
N GLU A 9 -14.00 0.18 -23.67
CA GLU A 9 -14.86 0.11 -22.51
C GLU A 9 -14.18 -0.69 -21.39
N VAL A 10 -14.12 -0.11 -20.20
CA VAL A 10 -13.61 -0.75 -18.98
C VAL A 10 -14.64 -0.55 -17.89
N GLY A 11 -15.20 -1.63 -17.35
CA GLY A 11 -16.19 -1.56 -16.25
C GLY A 11 -17.37 -0.63 -16.54
N GLY A 12 -17.86 -0.59 -17.78
CA GLY A 12 -18.96 0.29 -18.21
C GLY A 12 -18.57 1.75 -18.47
N ARG A 13 -17.29 2.11 -18.41
CA ARG A 13 -16.78 3.45 -18.78
C ARG A 13 -15.96 3.42 -20.06
N GLN A 14 -16.09 4.44 -20.87
CA GLN A 14 -15.20 4.65 -22.01
C GLN A 14 -13.89 5.30 -21.55
N LEU A 15 -12.77 4.61 -21.77
CA LEU A 15 -11.42 5.08 -21.48
C LEU A 15 -10.60 5.24 -22.75
N ARG A 16 -9.87 6.36 -22.84
CA ARG A 16 -8.88 6.59 -23.89
C ARG A 16 -7.49 6.16 -23.40
N LEU A 17 -7.02 5.03 -23.91
CA LEU A 17 -5.70 4.47 -23.64
C LEU A 17 -4.69 4.94 -24.68
N THR A 18 -3.46 5.20 -24.26
CA THR A 18 -2.40 5.74 -25.13
C THR A 18 -1.05 5.17 -24.77
N ASN A 19 -0.16 5.10 -25.76
CA ASN A 19 1.22 4.63 -25.60
C ASN A 19 1.29 3.23 -24.98
N LEU A 20 0.45 2.31 -25.46
CA LEU A 20 0.35 0.95 -24.91
C LEU A 20 1.67 0.18 -25.02
N ASP A 21 2.39 0.36 -26.12
CA ASP A 21 3.69 -0.28 -26.37
C ASP A 21 4.85 0.39 -25.60
N LYS A 22 4.58 1.46 -24.85
CA LYS A 22 5.64 2.17 -24.10
C LYS A 22 6.15 1.27 -22.98
N VAL A 23 7.45 1.00 -22.99
CA VAL A 23 8.14 0.31 -21.90
C VAL A 23 8.18 1.21 -20.67
N LEU A 24 7.63 0.70 -19.56
CA LEU A 24 7.67 1.37 -18.26
C LEU A 24 8.73 0.77 -17.33
N TYR A 25 9.12 -0.49 -17.55
CA TYR A 25 10.22 -1.16 -16.83
C TYR A 25 11.30 -1.62 -17.83
N PRO A 26 12.39 -0.86 -18.02
CA PRO A 26 13.40 -1.17 -19.03
C PRO A 26 14.08 -2.53 -18.85
N GLU A 27 14.40 -2.93 -17.61
CA GLU A 27 15.12 -4.18 -17.31
C GLU A 27 14.33 -5.44 -17.71
N THR A 28 13.00 -5.37 -17.72
CA THR A 28 12.13 -6.49 -18.07
C THR A 28 11.38 -6.29 -19.38
N GLY A 29 11.54 -5.13 -20.03
CA GLY A 29 10.75 -4.74 -21.20
C GLY A 29 9.26 -4.53 -20.92
N THR A 30 8.82 -4.51 -19.66
CA THR A 30 7.39 -4.48 -19.32
C THR A 30 6.74 -3.18 -19.78
N THR A 31 5.72 -3.33 -20.60
CA THR A 31 4.98 -2.27 -21.29
C THR A 31 3.85 -1.71 -20.45
N LYS A 32 3.35 -0.54 -20.85
CA LYS A 32 2.15 0.06 -20.28
C LYS A 32 0.91 -0.81 -20.49
N ALA A 33 0.82 -1.53 -21.60
CA ALA A 33 -0.25 -2.50 -21.85
C ALA A 33 -0.27 -3.61 -20.79
N GLU A 34 0.89 -4.18 -20.46
CA GLU A 34 1.02 -5.22 -19.42
C GLU A 34 0.70 -4.68 -18.03
N VAL A 35 1.16 -3.45 -17.71
CA VAL A 35 0.78 -2.78 -16.45
C VAL A 35 -0.73 -2.54 -16.37
N LEU A 36 -1.37 -2.13 -17.47
CA LEU A 36 -2.82 -1.97 -17.53
C LEU A 36 -3.53 -3.31 -17.33
N GLN A 37 -3.10 -4.36 -18.02
CA GLN A 37 -3.67 -5.70 -17.88
C GLN A 37 -3.54 -6.22 -16.45
N TYR A 38 -2.38 -6.00 -15.81
CA TYR A 38 -2.17 -6.35 -14.42
C TYR A 38 -3.22 -5.67 -13.53
N TYR A 39 -3.31 -4.35 -13.60
CA TYR A 39 -4.22 -3.57 -12.77
C TYR A 39 -5.69 -3.88 -13.03
N LEU A 40 -6.07 -4.17 -14.28
CA LEU A 40 -7.43 -4.63 -14.61
C LEU A 40 -7.76 -5.96 -13.92
N THR A 41 -6.78 -6.87 -13.86
CA THR A 41 -6.96 -8.20 -13.27
C THR A 41 -7.10 -8.13 -11.75
N VAL A 42 -6.22 -7.37 -11.08
CA VAL A 42 -6.22 -7.27 -9.61
C VAL A 42 -7.13 -6.17 -9.07
N ALA A 43 -7.79 -5.39 -9.94
CA ALA A 43 -8.67 -4.29 -9.56
C ALA A 43 -9.70 -4.65 -8.48
N PRO A 44 -10.39 -5.81 -8.50
CA PRO A 44 -11.36 -6.16 -7.46
C PRO A 44 -10.76 -6.13 -6.05
N ALA A 45 -9.54 -6.65 -5.87
CA ALA A 45 -8.89 -6.64 -4.56
C ALA A 45 -8.37 -5.25 -4.17
N ILE A 46 -7.82 -4.50 -5.13
CA ILE A 46 -7.41 -3.10 -4.90
C ILE A 46 -8.62 -2.26 -4.46
N LEU A 47 -9.75 -2.38 -5.15
CA LEU A 47 -10.98 -1.66 -4.83
C LEU A 47 -11.46 -2.00 -3.42
N ALA A 48 -11.47 -3.28 -3.05
CA ALA A 48 -11.85 -3.71 -1.71
C ALA A 48 -10.94 -3.11 -0.63
N LEU A 49 -9.62 -3.03 -0.86
CA LEU A 49 -8.64 -2.59 0.12
C LEU A 49 -8.44 -1.06 0.17
N ALA A 50 -8.80 -0.36 -0.90
CA ALA A 50 -8.77 1.09 -1.05
C ALA A 50 -10.15 1.75 -0.88
N LYS A 51 -11.20 0.96 -0.64
CA LYS A 51 -12.58 1.44 -0.51
C LYS A 51 -12.71 2.58 0.48
N ASP A 52 -13.30 3.69 0.01
CA ASP A 52 -13.50 4.93 0.76
C ASP A 52 -12.20 5.52 1.35
N ARG A 53 -11.04 5.25 0.75
CA ARG A 53 -9.75 5.84 1.15
C ARG A 53 -9.27 6.83 0.10
N PRO A 54 -8.77 8.03 0.49
CA PRO A 54 -8.17 8.95 -0.46
C PRO A 54 -6.86 8.39 -1.02
N VAL A 55 -6.84 8.07 -2.31
CA VAL A 55 -5.68 7.43 -2.94
C VAL A 55 -4.65 8.45 -3.40
N THR A 56 -3.43 8.30 -2.89
CA THR A 56 -2.24 8.98 -3.41
C THR A 56 -1.62 8.12 -4.51
N ARG A 57 -1.37 8.71 -5.68
CA ARG A 57 -0.72 8.02 -6.80
C ARG A 57 0.75 8.38 -6.83
N LYS A 58 1.65 7.42 -7.03
CA LYS A 58 3.03 7.70 -7.43
C LYS A 58 3.22 7.31 -8.88
N ARG A 59 3.65 8.28 -9.68
CA ARG A 59 3.58 8.20 -11.14
C ARG A 59 4.96 8.18 -11.76
N TRP A 60 5.11 7.32 -12.76
CA TRP A 60 6.24 7.24 -13.70
C TRP A 60 5.69 7.29 -15.12
N PRO A 61 5.26 8.46 -15.62
CA PRO A 61 4.72 8.58 -16.98
C PRO A 61 5.72 8.11 -18.05
N ASP A 62 7.02 8.23 -17.76
CA ASP A 62 8.15 7.88 -18.61
C ASP A 62 8.88 6.60 -18.20
N GLY A 63 8.28 5.80 -17.31
CA GLY A 63 8.86 4.55 -16.79
C GLY A 63 9.84 4.77 -15.64
N VAL A 64 10.25 3.66 -15.01
CA VAL A 64 11.03 3.63 -13.76
C VAL A 64 12.45 4.18 -13.88
N GLY A 65 12.97 4.32 -15.10
CA GLY A 65 14.25 4.97 -15.38
C GLY A 65 14.21 6.51 -15.32
N ALA A 66 13.02 7.11 -15.19
CA ALA A 66 12.82 8.55 -15.04
C ALA A 66 12.35 8.92 -13.63
N GLU A 67 12.47 10.21 -13.28
CA GLU A 67 12.11 10.72 -11.96
C GLU A 67 10.59 10.57 -11.71
N PRO A 68 10.17 9.91 -10.61
CA PRO A 68 8.77 9.84 -10.24
C PRO A 68 8.26 11.12 -9.58
N PHE A 69 6.94 11.21 -9.48
CA PHE A 69 6.32 12.16 -8.57
C PHE A 69 5.10 11.57 -7.85
N PHE A 70 4.89 12.03 -6.63
CA PHE A 70 3.67 11.78 -5.88
C PHE A 70 2.60 12.80 -6.28
N GLU A 71 1.40 12.30 -6.56
CA GLU A 71 0.25 13.09 -6.93
C GLU A 71 -0.92 12.76 -6.00
N LYS A 72 -1.24 13.72 -5.15
CA LYS A 72 -2.37 13.70 -4.23
C LYS A 72 -3.59 14.33 -4.88
N ASN A 73 -3.42 15.54 -5.39
CA ASN A 73 -4.47 16.30 -6.06
C ASN A 73 -4.88 15.65 -7.39
N MET A 74 -6.18 15.61 -7.67
CA MET A 74 -6.72 15.22 -8.97
C MET A 74 -6.30 16.23 -10.03
N PRO A 75 -5.81 15.80 -11.21
CA PRO A 75 -5.55 16.73 -12.30
C PRO A 75 -6.87 17.34 -12.80
N ARG A 76 -6.83 18.57 -13.33
CA ARG A 76 -8.03 19.29 -13.81
C ARG A 76 -8.85 18.49 -14.84
N GLY A 77 -8.18 17.71 -15.69
CA GLY A 77 -8.82 16.87 -16.72
C GLY A 77 -9.17 15.45 -16.26
N ALA A 78 -9.16 15.17 -14.94
CA ALA A 78 -9.62 13.87 -14.44
C ALA A 78 -11.12 13.68 -14.76
N PRO A 79 -11.55 12.47 -15.15
CA PRO A 79 -12.96 12.19 -15.43
C PRO A 79 -13.89 12.57 -14.26
N ASP A 80 -15.08 13.06 -14.60
CA ASP A 80 -16.10 13.52 -13.66
C ASP A 80 -16.73 12.37 -12.86
N TRP A 81 -16.80 11.19 -13.45
CA TRP A 81 -17.31 9.98 -12.83
C TRP A 81 -16.39 9.38 -11.76
N ILE A 82 -15.13 9.83 -11.64
CA ILE A 82 -14.26 9.42 -10.53
C ILE A 82 -14.61 10.29 -9.32
N PRO A 83 -15.13 9.70 -8.23
CA PRO A 83 -15.49 10.46 -7.05
C PRO A 83 -14.26 11.13 -6.44
N ARG A 84 -14.47 12.32 -5.90
CA ARG A 84 -13.43 13.14 -5.30
C ARG A 84 -13.71 13.38 -3.83
N LEU A 85 -12.65 13.39 -3.04
CA LEU A 85 -12.66 13.84 -1.67
C LEU A 85 -11.72 15.03 -1.53
N THR A 86 -12.25 16.18 -1.14
CA THR A 86 -11.45 17.37 -0.84
C THR A 86 -10.98 17.31 0.61
N LEU A 87 -9.66 17.35 0.82
CA LEU A 87 -9.06 17.38 2.16
C LEU A 87 -8.23 18.64 2.35
N HIS A 88 -8.44 19.29 3.50
CA HIS A 88 -7.63 20.42 3.92
C HIS A 88 -6.26 19.96 4.41
N HIS A 89 -5.21 20.54 3.85
CA HIS A 89 -3.84 20.36 4.31
C HIS A 89 -3.28 21.69 4.80
N ASP A 90 -2.86 21.75 6.06
CA ASP A 90 -2.25 22.93 6.69
C ASP A 90 -0.93 23.39 6.04
N GLY A 91 -0.28 22.49 5.29
CA GLY A 91 0.97 22.76 4.58
C GLY A 91 2.21 22.84 5.45
N SER A 92 2.07 22.85 6.79
CA SER A 92 3.13 23.04 7.79
C SER A 92 4.32 22.10 7.57
N ARG A 93 4.03 20.84 7.23
CA ARG A 93 5.03 19.78 6.97
C ARG A 93 5.67 19.83 5.59
N SER A 94 5.10 20.55 4.64
CA SER A 94 5.57 20.60 3.25
C SER A 94 6.17 21.94 2.84
N GLY A 95 6.01 22.97 3.69
CA GLY A 95 6.36 24.36 3.38
C GLY A 95 5.48 25.01 2.29
N ARG A 96 4.44 24.31 1.80
CA ARG A 96 3.62 24.76 0.66
C ARG A 96 2.37 25.57 1.03
N GLY A 97 2.25 26.01 2.28
CA GLY A 97 1.08 26.73 2.80
C GLY A 97 -0.19 25.87 2.84
N ALA A 98 -1.21 26.37 3.53
CA ALA A 98 -2.48 25.68 3.65
C ALA A 98 -3.19 25.60 2.29
N ARG A 99 -3.76 24.44 1.96
CA ARG A 99 -4.46 24.21 0.69
C ARG A 99 -5.37 23.00 0.76
N ASP A 100 -6.42 23.06 -0.04
CA ASP A 100 -7.31 21.93 -0.26
C ASP A 100 -6.81 21.10 -1.44
N LEU A 101 -6.83 19.77 -1.28
CA LEU A 101 -6.46 18.82 -2.33
C LEU A 101 -7.60 17.85 -2.57
N ASP A 102 -7.94 17.64 -3.83
CA ASP A 102 -8.92 16.64 -4.25
C ASP A 102 -8.23 15.29 -4.45
N TYR A 103 -8.59 14.29 -3.66
CA TYR A 103 -8.12 12.92 -3.83
C TYR A 103 -9.16 12.09 -4.61
N PRO A 104 -8.73 11.18 -5.50
CA PRO A 104 -9.63 10.18 -6.06
C PRO A 104 -10.02 9.17 -4.98
N LEU A 105 -11.29 8.77 -5.02
CA LEU A 105 -11.78 7.54 -4.41
C LEU A 105 -11.96 6.51 -5.53
N LEU A 106 -11.45 5.29 -5.33
CA LEU A 106 -11.47 4.25 -6.35
C LEU A 106 -12.66 3.32 -6.08
N ASP A 107 -13.76 3.55 -6.79
CA ASP A 107 -15.02 2.81 -6.58
C ASP A 107 -15.30 1.76 -7.68
N GLU A 108 -14.58 1.83 -8.80
CA GLU A 108 -14.80 0.97 -9.96
C GLU A 108 -13.50 0.65 -10.71
N VAL A 109 -13.49 -0.48 -11.45
CA VAL A 109 -12.32 -0.98 -12.19
C VAL A 109 -11.76 0.07 -13.16
N ALA A 110 -12.64 0.87 -13.76
CA ALA A 110 -12.25 1.96 -14.67
C ALA A 110 -11.39 3.02 -13.98
N ALA A 111 -11.61 3.30 -12.69
CA ALA A 111 -10.82 4.26 -11.93
C ALA A 111 -9.39 3.75 -11.69
N VAL A 112 -9.24 2.45 -11.40
CA VAL A 112 -7.92 1.79 -11.28
C VAL A 112 -7.19 1.81 -12.63
N ALA A 113 -7.89 1.45 -13.71
CA ALA A 113 -7.33 1.51 -15.06
C ALA A 113 -6.94 2.93 -15.48
N TRP A 114 -7.73 3.94 -15.09
CA TRP A 114 -7.39 5.35 -15.28
C TRP A 114 -6.09 5.72 -14.57
N CYS A 115 -5.90 5.32 -13.31
CA CYS A 115 -4.63 5.52 -12.60
C CYS A 115 -3.44 4.89 -13.36
N ALA A 116 -3.56 3.63 -13.78
CA ALA A 116 -2.53 2.95 -14.56
C ALA A 116 -2.25 3.64 -15.91
N GLN A 117 -3.28 4.09 -16.61
CA GLN A 117 -3.17 4.87 -17.86
C GLN A 117 -2.44 6.20 -17.64
N GLN A 118 -2.53 6.82 -16.45
CA GLN A 118 -1.79 8.01 -16.07
C GLN A 118 -0.33 7.74 -15.66
N GLY A 119 0.11 6.48 -15.72
CA GLY A 119 1.44 6.03 -15.31
C GLY A 119 1.57 5.91 -13.79
N ALA A 120 0.47 5.79 -13.04
CA ALA A 120 0.52 5.50 -11.61
C ALA A 120 0.90 4.03 -11.39
N LEU A 121 2.19 3.78 -11.20
CA LEU A 121 2.69 2.45 -10.90
C LEU A 121 2.42 2.07 -9.44
N GLU A 122 2.35 3.04 -8.53
CA GLU A 122 2.02 2.76 -7.12
C GLU A 122 0.76 3.52 -6.69
N LEU A 123 -0.12 2.81 -5.98
CA LEU A 123 -1.31 3.33 -5.32
C LEU A 123 -1.10 3.22 -3.82
N HIS A 124 -1.25 4.33 -3.12
CA HIS A 124 -1.04 4.42 -1.68
C HIS A 124 -2.31 4.94 -1.00
N ALA A 125 -2.66 4.35 0.14
CA ALA A 125 -3.84 4.73 0.92
C ALA A 125 -3.51 4.86 2.42
N PRO A 126 -4.22 5.73 3.16
CA PRO A 126 -4.11 5.77 4.61
C PRO A 126 -4.75 4.53 5.28
N GLN A 127 -4.63 4.44 6.61
CA GLN A 127 -5.25 3.37 7.41
C GLN A 127 -6.66 3.73 7.91
N TRP A 128 -7.19 4.86 7.47
CA TRP A 128 -8.55 5.33 7.74
C TRP A 128 -9.36 5.44 6.43
N ARG A 129 -10.67 5.60 6.59
CA ARG A 129 -11.66 5.79 5.52
C ARG A 129 -12.40 7.10 5.70
N VAL A 130 -13.14 7.54 4.69
CA VAL A 130 -14.09 8.64 4.83
C VAL A 130 -15.51 8.17 4.96
N ASP A 131 -16.29 8.96 5.68
CA ASP A 131 -17.74 8.93 5.56
C ASP A 131 -18.14 9.59 4.24
N ARG A 132 -18.85 8.86 3.38
CA ARG A 132 -19.25 9.35 2.04
C ARG A 132 -20.36 10.40 2.09
N ALA A 133 -21.14 10.46 3.17
CA ALA A 133 -22.20 11.45 3.34
C ALA A 133 -21.66 12.79 3.84
N THR A 134 -20.65 12.77 4.72
CA THR A 134 -20.09 14.00 5.32
C THR A 134 -18.78 14.45 4.70
N GLY A 135 -18.01 13.54 4.10
CA GLY A 135 -16.65 13.79 3.63
C GLY A 135 -15.60 13.81 4.74
N GLU A 136 -15.99 13.53 5.99
CA GLU A 136 -15.07 13.58 7.13
C GLU A 136 -14.25 12.29 7.27
N PRO A 137 -12.97 12.37 7.68
CA PRO A 137 -12.18 11.21 8.05
C PRO A 137 -12.79 10.46 9.24
N LEU A 138 -12.93 9.14 9.08
CA LEU A 138 -13.30 8.22 10.15
C LEU A 138 -12.06 7.83 10.97
N ALA A 139 -12.29 7.22 12.14
CA ALA A 139 -11.22 6.55 12.87
C ALA A 139 -10.57 5.46 11.99
N PRO A 140 -9.25 5.21 12.13
CA PRO A 140 -8.59 4.12 11.43
C PRO A 140 -9.30 2.78 11.68
N ASP A 141 -9.45 1.98 10.62
CA ASP A 141 -10.12 0.68 10.65
C ASP A 141 -9.14 -0.49 10.56
N ARG A 142 -7.85 -0.19 10.37
CA ARG A 142 -6.75 -1.16 10.41
C ARG A 142 -5.49 -0.56 11.03
N VAL A 143 -4.64 -1.44 11.55
CA VAL A 143 -3.26 -1.12 11.96
C VAL A 143 -2.31 -1.74 10.94
N VAL A 144 -1.19 -1.08 10.68
CA VAL A 144 -0.09 -1.63 9.86
C VAL A 144 1.23 -1.53 10.61
N VAL A 145 2.05 -2.58 10.55
CA VAL A 145 3.43 -2.58 11.00
C VAL A 145 4.30 -2.81 9.77
N ASP A 146 5.01 -1.77 9.34
CA ASP A 146 5.85 -1.80 8.14
C ASP A 146 7.29 -2.15 8.54
N LEU A 147 7.81 -3.23 7.96
CA LEU A 147 9.09 -3.84 8.30
C LEU A 147 10.08 -3.57 7.16
N ASP A 148 11.00 -2.64 7.39
CA ASP A 148 11.94 -2.15 6.40
C ASP A 148 13.38 -2.61 6.72
N PRO A 149 13.97 -3.52 5.94
CA PRO A 149 15.29 -4.05 6.25
C PRO A 149 16.41 -3.07 5.80
N GLY A 150 17.35 -2.82 6.69
CA GLY A 150 18.59 -2.11 6.39
C GLY A 150 19.72 -3.09 6.06
N ALA A 151 20.34 -2.91 4.89
CA ALA A 151 21.40 -3.80 4.40
C ALA A 151 22.50 -4.03 5.47
N PRO A 152 23.00 -5.27 5.63
CA PRO A 152 22.73 -6.45 4.81
C PRO A 152 21.44 -7.21 5.14
N ALA A 153 20.65 -6.81 6.15
CA ALA A 153 19.35 -7.44 6.40
C ALA A 153 18.44 -7.30 5.18
N GLY A 154 17.56 -8.28 5.01
CA GLY A 154 16.61 -8.40 3.91
C GLY A 154 15.27 -8.97 4.37
N LEU A 155 14.57 -9.59 3.43
CA LEU A 155 13.21 -10.09 3.65
C LEU A 155 13.15 -11.25 4.67
N ALA A 156 14.22 -12.04 4.80
CA ALA A 156 14.30 -13.13 5.77
C ALA A 156 14.25 -12.60 7.21
N GLU A 157 15.04 -11.56 7.51
CA GLU A 157 15.02 -10.87 8.80
C GLU A 157 13.66 -10.20 9.04
N CYS A 158 13.04 -9.62 8.00
CA CYS A 158 11.67 -9.12 8.12
C CYS A 158 10.67 -10.22 8.47
N GLY A 159 10.83 -11.44 7.92
CA GLY A 159 10.00 -12.60 8.25
C GLY A 159 10.10 -12.98 9.71
N GLU A 160 11.32 -13.04 10.27
CA GLU A 160 11.55 -13.31 11.70
C GLU A 160 10.84 -12.27 12.58
N VAL A 161 10.98 -10.98 12.25
CA VAL A 161 10.30 -9.91 12.98
C VAL A 161 8.79 -9.98 12.79
N ALA A 162 8.29 -10.33 11.61
CA ALA A 162 6.87 -10.46 11.31
C ALA A 162 6.19 -11.56 12.15
N LEU A 163 6.86 -12.69 12.39
CA LEU A 163 6.34 -13.75 13.26
C LEU A 163 6.15 -13.25 14.70
N LEU A 164 7.07 -12.43 15.20
CA LEU A 164 6.91 -11.81 16.52
C LEU A 164 5.78 -10.77 16.53
N VAL A 165 5.69 -9.94 15.48
CA VAL A 165 4.58 -8.98 15.31
C VAL A 165 3.23 -9.72 15.32
N ARG A 166 3.11 -10.83 14.59
CA ARG A 166 1.91 -11.69 14.60
C ARG A 166 1.57 -12.14 16.01
N ALA A 167 2.53 -12.76 16.71
CA ALA A 167 2.31 -13.27 18.05
C ALA A 167 1.85 -12.15 19.00
N MET A 168 2.42 -10.96 18.89
CA MET A 168 2.01 -9.80 19.69
C MET A 168 0.58 -9.35 19.35
N LEU A 169 0.25 -9.18 18.07
CA LEU A 169 -1.11 -8.80 17.63
C LEU A 169 -2.15 -9.82 18.09
N GLU A 170 -1.89 -11.11 17.90
CA GLU A 170 -2.78 -12.20 18.32
C GLU A 170 -2.91 -12.24 19.85
N SER A 171 -1.83 -12.01 20.58
CA SER A 171 -1.88 -11.91 22.06
C SER A 171 -2.71 -10.73 22.53
N HIS A 172 -2.77 -9.64 21.76
CA HIS A 172 -3.64 -8.49 22.01
C HIS A 172 -5.07 -8.73 21.52
N GLY A 173 -5.34 -9.86 20.85
CA GLY A 173 -6.64 -10.26 20.37
C GLY A 173 -7.03 -9.62 19.04
N MET A 174 -6.04 -9.46 18.15
CA MET A 174 -6.18 -9.01 16.76
C MET A 174 -5.56 -10.03 15.80
N THR A 175 -6.29 -10.42 14.76
CA THR A 175 -5.77 -11.30 13.70
C THR A 175 -4.80 -10.54 12.81
N ALA A 176 -3.66 -11.16 12.50
CA ALA A 176 -2.60 -10.56 11.70
C ALA A 176 -2.56 -11.13 10.28
N TYR A 177 -2.29 -10.27 9.29
CA TYR A 177 -2.20 -10.60 7.87
C TYR A 177 -0.87 -10.10 7.30
N ALA A 178 -0.09 -10.97 6.67
CA ALA A 178 1.22 -10.64 6.13
C ALA A 178 1.13 -10.26 4.64
N VAL A 179 1.91 -9.25 4.23
CA VAL A 179 1.99 -8.76 2.86
C VAL A 179 3.44 -8.46 2.53
N THR A 180 4.04 -9.10 1.52
CA THR A 180 5.33 -8.62 1.00
C THR A 180 5.14 -7.26 0.38
N SER A 181 6.04 -6.32 0.65
CA SER A 181 5.88 -4.92 0.20
C SER A 181 6.01 -4.75 -1.32
N GLY A 182 6.59 -5.72 -2.02
CA GLY A 182 7.07 -5.59 -3.39
C GLY A 182 8.40 -4.84 -3.50
N SER A 183 8.98 -4.31 -2.42
CA SER A 183 10.30 -3.66 -2.45
C SER A 183 11.37 -4.52 -1.80
N LYS A 184 11.66 -4.28 -0.52
CA LYS A 184 12.72 -4.98 0.22
C LYS A 184 12.15 -5.72 1.42
N GLY A 185 11.17 -5.12 2.08
CA GLY A 185 10.56 -5.63 3.30
C GLY A 185 9.14 -6.17 3.12
N MET A 186 8.37 -6.14 4.20
CA MET A 186 6.99 -6.61 4.26
C MET A 186 6.17 -5.80 5.27
N GLN A 187 4.86 -5.89 5.16
CA GLN A 187 3.91 -5.32 6.10
C GLN A 187 3.16 -6.42 6.85
N VAL A 188 2.77 -6.12 8.09
CA VAL A 188 1.80 -6.91 8.85
C VAL A 188 0.62 -6.02 9.18
N TYR A 189 -0.58 -6.43 8.78
CA TYR A 189 -1.82 -5.71 9.02
C TYR A 189 -2.69 -6.40 10.06
N ALA A 190 -3.55 -5.64 10.72
CA ALA A 190 -4.66 -6.16 11.52
C ALA A 190 -5.93 -5.34 11.29
N ALA A 191 -7.06 -6.03 11.02
CA ALA A 191 -8.38 -5.40 10.93
C ALA A 191 -8.91 -5.07 12.33
N LEU A 192 -9.30 -3.83 12.55
CA LEU A 192 -9.86 -3.41 13.85
C LEU A 192 -11.34 -3.77 13.98
N ALA A 193 -12.05 -3.95 12.88
CA ALA A 193 -13.43 -4.45 12.87
C ALA A 193 -13.53 -5.88 13.45
N GLU A 194 -12.51 -6.70 13.26
CA GLU A 194 -12.43 -8.07 13.77
C GLU A 194 -11.74 -8.19 15.14
N ALA A 195 -11.25 -7.08 15.69
CA ALA A 195 -10.58 -7.11 16.97
C ALA A 195 -11.53 -7.67 18.05
N SER A 196 -11.03 -8.52 18.93
CA SER A 196 -11.76 -8.91 20.14
C SER A 196 -11.99 -7.72 21.07
N ASP A 197 -12.80 -7.88 22.13
CA ASP A 197 -12.93 -6.86 23.18
C ASP A 197 -11.57 -6.46 23.78
N LYS A 198 -10.66 -7.43 23.88
CA LYS A 198 -9.27 -7.20 24.31
C LYS A 198 -8.53 -6.29 23.33
N GLY A 199 -8.64 -6.57 22.03
CA GLY A 199 -7.99 -5.79 20.98
C GLY A 199 -8.47 -4.34 20.98
N ARG A 200 -9.79 -4.13 21.05
CA ARG A 200 -10.38 -2.79 21.19
C ARG A 200 -9.86 -2.07 22.43
N ALA A 201 -9.90 -2.71 23.59
CA ALA A 201 -9.43 -2.13 24.84
C ALA A 201 -7.93 -1.78 24.83
N VAL A 202 -7.10 -2.52 24.08
CA VAL A 202 -5.67 -2.23 23.92
C VAL A 202 -5.46 -0.97 23.06
N ILE A 203 -6.18 -0.83 21.94
CA ILE A 203 -6.14 0.36 21.10
C ILE A 203 -6.65 1.59 21.86
N ASP A 204 -7.77 1.48 22.56
CA ASP A 204 -8.36 2.56 23.35
C ASP A 204 -7.40 3.04 24.44
N ARG A 205 -6.74 2.11 25.14
CA ARG A 205 -5.74 2.44 26.18
C ARG A 205 -4.53 3.16 25.60
N ALA A 206 -4.10 2.81 24.39
CA ALA A 206 -3.02 3.51 23.70
C ALA A 206 -3.45 4.92 23.22
N GLY A 207 -4.76 5.16 23.10
CA GLY A 207 -5.36 6.43 22.67
C GLY A 207 -5.42 6.61 21.14
N SER A 208 -4.62 5.87 20.38
CA SER A 208 -4.71 5.81 18.91
C SER A 208 -3.95 4.62 18.35
N THR A 209 -4.23 4.27 17.09
CA THR A 209 -3.45 3.27 16.35
C THR A 209 -1.99 3.66 16.16
N SER A 210 -1.69 4.96 16.04
CA SER A 210 -0.33 5.48 15.96
C SER A 210 0.47 5.23 17.23
N GLU A 211 -0.10 5.56 18.39
CA GLU A 211 0.55 5.34 19.68
C GLU A 211 0.68 3.85 20.01
N TYR A 212 -0.33 3.05 19.64
CA TYR A 212 -0.25 1.60 19.74
C TYR A 212 0.91 1.03 18.91
N ALA A 213 1.00 1.39 17.63
CA ALA A 213 2.07 0.91 16.75
C ALA A 213 3.46 1.36 17.24
N ARG A 214 3.57 2.58 17.77
CA ARG A 214 4.81 3.11 18.38
C ARG A 214 5.22 2.29 19.60
N ALA A 215 4.27 1.98 20.49
CA ALA A 215 4.52 1.16 21.67
C ALA A 215 4.92 -0.28 21.30
N LEU A 216 4.25 -0.87 20.30
CA LEU A 216 4.57 -2.19 19.78
C LEU A 216 5.98 -2.21 19.17
N ALA A 217 6.36 -1.22 18.36
CA ALA A 217 7.70 -1.11 17.80
C ALA A 217 8.79 -0.97 18.87
N ALA A 218 8.54 -0.19 19.93
CA ALA A 218 9.46 -0.06 21.05
C ALA A 218 9.62 -1.37 21.83
N ALA A 219 8.53 -2.12 22.02
CA ALA A 219 8.57 -3.44 22.66
C ALA A 219 9.34 -4.47 21.82
N LEU A 220 9.18 -4.47 20.49
CA LEU A 220 9.96 -5.31 19.58
C LEU A 220 11.46 -4.99 19.66
N GLU A 221 11.84 -3.71 19.66
CA GLU A 221 13.24 -3.29 19.80
C GLU A 221 13.83 -3.71 21.16
N GLN A 222 13.03 -3.71 22.23
CA GLN A 222 13.47 -4.20 23.54
C GLN A 222 13.65 -5.72 23.56
N HIS A 223 12.80 -6.46 22.84
CA HIS A 223 12.86 -7.93 22.81
C HIS A 223 13.98 -8.44 21.89
N LEU A 224 14.18 -7.82 20.72
CA LEU A 224 15.18 -8.20 19.72
C LEU A 224 16.08 -7.01 19.35
N PRO A 225 16.85 -6.43 20.29
CA PRO A 225 17.63 -5.21 20.05
C PRO A 225 18.75 -5.38 19.01
N ALA A 226 19.18 -6.62 18.76
CA ALA A 226 20.15 -6.93 17.72
C ALA A 226 19.55 -6.88 16.31
N LEU A 227 18.25 -7.18 16.17
CA LEU A 227 17.56 -7.33 14.89
C LEU A 227 16.63 -6.16 14.57
N VAL A 228 16.08 -5.48 15.58
CA VAL A 228 15.04 -4.46 15.42
C VAL A 228 15.56 -3.08 15.78
N VAL A 229 15.08 -2.06 15.05
CA VAL A 229 15.19 -0.65 15.43
C VAL A 229 13.84 0.05 15.20
N SER A 230 13.37 0.84 16.17
CA SER A 230 12.13 1.63 16.06
C SER A 230 12.38 3.13 15.90
N ARG A 231 13.64 3.56 16.04
CA ARG A 231 14.07 4.95 15.86
C ARG A 231 14.26 5.28 14.38
N MET A 232 13.83 6.47 13.97
CA MET A 232 13.84 6.92 12.58
C MET A 232 15.25 7.06 11.96
N SER A 233 16.30 7.18 12.78
CA SER A 233 17.67 7.41 12.29
C SER A 233 18.13 6.30 11.35
N LYS A 234 18.61 6.68 10.15
CA LYS A 234 19.10 5.74 9.14
C LYS A 234 20.40 5.04 9.57
N ASP A 235 21.22 5.71 10.36
CA ASP A 235 22.53 5.20 10.79
C ASP A 235 22.42 4.00 11.74
N LEU A 236 21.24 3.77 12.31
CA LEU A 236 20.96 2.64 13.21
C LEU A 236 20.45 1.39 12.48
N ARG A 237 20.17 1.49 11.18
CA ARG A 237 19.53 0.44 10.38
C ARG A 237 20.46 -0.64 9.80
N PRO A 238 21.79 -0.44 9.60
CA PRO A 238 22.61 -1.49 9.02
C PRO A 238 22.48 -2.82 9.75
N GLY A 239 22.10 -3.88 9.03
CA GLY A 239 21.90 -5.23 9.56
C GLY A 239 20.64 -5.41 10.42
N LYS A 240 19.73 -4.44 10.44
CA LYS A 240 18.50 -4.47 11.26
C LYS A 240 17.25 -4.21 10.43
N VAL A 241 16.11 -4.64 10.97
CA VAL A 241 14.77 -4.30 10.49
C VAL A 241 14.30 -3.03 11.21
N PHE A 242 14.07 -1.98 10.44
CA PHE A 242 13.38 -0.79 10.91
C PHE A 242 11.88 -1.07 10.96
N VAL A 243 11.28 -0.95 12.14
CA VAL A 243 9.83 -1.06 12.33
C VAL A 243 9.24 0.34 12.20
N ASP A 244 8.74 0.69 11.01
CA ASP A 244 8.15 1.99 10.71
C ASP A 244 6.71 2.07 11.24
N TRP A 245 6.59 2.35 12.54
CA TRP A 245 5.30 2.60 13.18
C TRP A 245 4.61 3.87 12.67
N SER A 246 5.32 4.77 11.99
CA SER A 246 4.78 6.06 11.55
C SER A 246 3.72 5.93 10.45
N GLN A 247 3.63 4.77 9.78
CA GLN A 247 2.63 4.47 8.76
C GLN A 247 1.17 4.53 9.26
N ASN A 248 0.96 4.48 10.58
CA ASN A 248 -0.35 4.62 11.21
C ASN A 248 -0.74 6.09 11.46
N ASN A 249 0.16 7.05 11.22
CA ASN A 249 -0.16 8.47 11.33
C ASN A 249 -1.21 8.85 10.27
N PRO A 250 -2.29 9.57 10.62
CA PRO A 250 -3.36 9.91 9.66
C PRO A 250 -2.89 10.65 8.40
N ALA A 251 -1.73 11.31 8.43
CA ALA A 251 -1.17 12.01 7.27
C ALA A 251 -0.28 11.13 6.36
N LYS A 252 -0.04 9.88 6.75
CA LYS A 252 0.78 8.92 6.00
C LYS A 252 -0.11 8.01 5.17
N THR A 253 0.51 7.41 4.16
CA THR A 253 -0.12 6.44 3.26
C THR A 253 0.85 5.30 3.05
N THR A 254 0.32 4.09 3.00
CA THR A 254 1.08 2.87 2.73
C THR A 254 0.65 2.32 1.38
N ILE A 255 1.54 1.58 0.71
CA ILE A 255 1.23 0.90 -0.54
C ILE A 255 -0.03 0.05 -0.36
N VAL A 256 -0.98 0.16 -1.28
CA VAL A 256 -2.17 -0.71 -1.28
C VAL A 256 -1.72 -2.10 -1.70
N PRO A 257 -2.11 -3.18 -0.99
CA PRO A 257 -1.80 -4.54 -1.47
C PRO A 257 -2.34 -4.75 -2.88
N TRP A 258 -1.60 -5.51 -3.68
CA TRP A 258 -1.72 -5.68 -5.13
C TRP A 258 -1.28 -4.48 -5.98
N SER A 259 -0.79 -3.39 -5.39
CA SER A 259 -0.16 -2.34 -6.19
C SER A 259 1.25 -2.74 -6.61
N LEU A 260 1.60 -2.45 -7.86
CA LEU A 260 2.98 -2.57 -8.36
C LEU A 260 3.90 -1.59 -7.61
N ARG A 261 5.21 -1.82 -7.74
CA ARG A 261 6.27 -0.97 -7.23
C ARG A 261 7.04 -0.35 -8.38
N GLY A 262 7.34 0.94 -8.29
CA GLY A 262 8.19 1.62 -9.27
C GLY A 262 9.66 1.38 -8.93
N ARG A 263 10.13 0.17 -9.22
CA ARG A 263 11.53 -0.29 -9.09
C ARG A 263 12.03 -0.80 -10.43
N ASP A 264 13.28 -1.24 -10.50
CA ASP A 264 13.90 -1.78 -11.72
C ASP A 264 13.09 -2.94 -12.32
N HIS A 265 12.52 -3.79 -11.45
CA HIS A 265 11.61 -4.87 -11.83
C HIS A 265 10.17 -4.56 -11.38
N PRO A 266 9.14 -5.02 -12.14
CA PRO A 266 7.74 -4.77 -11.85
C PRO A 266 7.23 -5.71 -10.76
N THR A 267 7.69 -5.56 -9.54
CA THR A 267 7.19 -6.33 -8.40
C THR A 267 5.91 -5.74 -7.82
N ALA A 268 5.14 -6.55 -7.09
CA ALA A 268 3.88 -6.14 -6.46
C ALA A 268 3.91 -6.34 -4.95
N ALA A 269 3.13 -5.51 -4.24
CA ALA A 269 2.78 -5.81 -2.86
C ALA A 269 1.78 -6.99 -2.85
N THR A 270 2.09 -8.13 -2.24
CA THR A 270 1.23 -9.32 -2.33
C THR A 270 1.00 -9.95 -0.97
N PRO A 271 -0.22 -10.43 -0.66
CA PRO A 271 -0.45 -11.22 0.54
C PRO A 271 0.43 -12.46 0.56
N VAL A 272 0.80 -12.87 1.78
CA VAL A 272 1.62 -14.05 2.02
C VAL A 272 1.00 -14.86 3.16
N PRO A 273 0.72 -16.16 2.94
CA PRO A 273 0.32 -17.07 4.00
C PRO A 273 1.38 -17.15 5.08
N TRP A 274 0.97 -17.22 6.33
CA TRP A 274 1.93 -17.33 7.44
C TRP A 274 2.82 -18.57 7.36
N ALA A 275 2.34 -19.67 6.77
CA ALA A 275 3.14 -20.87 6.53
C ALA A 275 4.40 -20.58 5.67
N ASP A 276 4.31 -19.67 4.70
CA ASP A 276 5.46 -19.26 3.87
C ASP A 276 6.44 -18.36 4.64
N VAL A 277 5.94 -17.61 5.63
CA VAL A 277 6.78 -16.80 6.52
C VAL A 277 7.53 -17.70 7.49
N GLU A 278 6.82 -18.66 8.10
CA GLU A 278 7.37 -19.67 9.02
C GLU A 278 8.39 -20.57 8.34
N ALA A 279 8.15 -20.96 7.09
CA ALA A 279 9.07 -21.77 6.29
C ALA A 279 10.26 -20.98 5.71
N GLY A 280 10.25 -19.64 5.81
CA GLY A 280 11.29 -18.79 5.22
C GLY A 280 11.31 -18.80 3.69
N THR A 281 10.20 -19.16 3.05
CA THR A 281 10.06 -19.24 1.57
C THR A 281 9.48 -17.97 0.95
N THR A 282 9.18 -16.97 1.79
CA THR A 282 8.61 -15.68 1.38
C THR A 282 9.54 -14.93 0.42
N ARG A 283 8.99 -14.46 -0.71
CA ARG A 283 9.72 -13.66 -1.70
C ARG A 283 8.89 -12.51 -2.24
N GLN A 284 9.56 -11.46 -2.73
CA GLN A 284 8.89 -10.44 -3.52
C GLN A 284 8.43 -11.06 -4.85
N ARG A 285 7.19 -10.81 -5.27
CA ARG A 285 6.63 -11.37 -6.51
C ARG A 285 6.71 -10.35 -7.62
N SER A 286 7.20 -10.77 -8.79
CA SER A 286 7.07 -10.02 -10.04
C SER A 286 5.61 -9.87 -10.45
N LEU A 287 5.33 -9.01 -11.42
CA LEU A 287 4.00 -8.77 -11.98
C LEU A 287 3.36 -10.08 -12.46
N ALA A 288 4.12 -10.91 -13.18
CA ALA A 288 3.64 -12.19 -13.68
C ALA A 288 3.33 -13.17 -12.54
N GLU A 289 4.27 -13.35 -11.60
CA GLU A 289 4.06 -14.20 -10.42
C GLU A 289 2.91 -13.71 -9.55
N ALA A 290 2.71 -12.40 -9.43
CA ALA A 290 1.61 -11.82 -8.68
C ALA A 290 0.25 -12.10 -9.34
N LEU A 291 0.17 -12.16 -10.68
CA LEU A 291 -1.04 -12.57 -11.38
C LEU A 291 -1.36 -14.05 -11.19
N GLU A 292 -0.34 -14.91 -11.25
CA GLU A 292 -0.51 -16.33 -10.93
C GLU A 292 -0.95 -16.50 -9.47
N TRP A 293 -0.31 -15.79 -8.55
CA TRP A 293 -0.63 -15.82 -7.12
C TRP A 293 -2.04 -15.31 -6.80
N TYR A 294 -2.52 -14.33 -7.56
CA TYR A 294 -3.84 -13.72 -7.38
C TYR A 294 -4.97 -14.74 -7.52
N ALA A 295 -4.83 -15.75 -8.38
CA ALA A 295 -5.88 -16.75 -8.63
C ALA A 295 -6.36 -17.44 -7.34
N ASP A 296 -5.42 -17.72 -6.42
CA ASP A 296 -5.72 -18.44 -5.17
C ASP A 296 -5.79 -17.53 -3.95
N HIS A 297 -5.19 -16.33 -4.00
CA HIS A 297 -4.98 -15.48 -2.81
C HIS A 297 -5.67 -14.11 -2.89
N ALA A 298 -6.51 -13.86 -3.90
CA ALA A 298 -7.23 -12.59 -4.05
C ALA A 298 -8.06 -12.21 -2.81
N GLY A 299 -8.57 -13.21 -2.08
CA GLY A 299 -9.43 -13.06 -0.91
C GLY A 299 -8.73 -13.04 0.45
N ASP A 300 -7.41 -13.29 0.51
CA ASP A 300 -6.68 -13.46 1.77
C ASP A 300 -6.73 -12.22 2.69
N LEU A 301 -6.96 -11.06 2.09
CA LEU A 301 -7.04 -9.78 2.79
C LEU A 301 -8.48 -9.25 2.90
N ALA A 302 -9.50 -10.05 2.56
CA ALA A 302 -10.90 -9.63 2.65
C ALA A 302 -11.29 -9.08 4.04
N PRO A 303 -10.76 -9.60 5.17
CA PRO A 303 -10.95 -8.99 6.49
C PRO A 303 -10.45 -7.54 6.67
N LEU A 304 -9.48 -7.11 5.87
CA LEU A 304 -8.97 -5.73 5.88
C LEU A 304 -9.86 -4.77 5.07
N SER A 305 -10.87 -5.32 4.38
CA SER A 305 -11.89 -4.58 3.65
C SER A 305 -13.12 -4.37 4.52
N PRO A 306 -13.77 -3.21 4.41
CA PRO A 306 -14.95 -2.89 5.22
C PRO A 306 -16.27 -3.47 4.67
#